data_AF-A0A117LQ99-F1
#
_entry.id   AF-A0A117LQ99-F1
#
_cell.length_a   1.000
_cell.length_b   1.000
_cell.length_c   1.000
_cell.angle_alpha   90.00
_cell.angle_beta   90.00
_cell.angle_gamma   90.00
#
_symmetry.space_group_name_H-M   'P 1'
#
loop_
_entity.id
_entity.type
_entity.pdbx_description
1 polymer ?
#
loop_
_entity_poly.entity_id
_entity_poly.type
_entity_poly.pdbx_seq_one_letter_code
_entity_poly.pdbx_strand_id
1 'polypeptide(L)'
;MTEQTVPRCTCGGGAEPEGGTKRIIFAGASKAGQLSNEAAVWLTKEGYGNIACTASLAVSTPSIKKKVEEADEVVVIDGCPVGCARQIVERAGIAPDQEIVVTALGIEKGGSLDLSEEDVETVVSAAWEGKGRAEEENERRPSGGCGCGCGGPTDILVVEWRHIGRDIEHTCERCGETGKAVMDVVEQIRPILEEEGITVRVVETPIENAAIKESNSILFNGMPLEDLIEGMEVTTTPCASCACITGQDDAACRAVEYDGERYESIPPELIARAALRALGLE
;
A
#
# COMPACT_ATOMS: atom_id res chain seq x y z
N MET A 1 6.53 -36.09 -10.12
CA MET A 1 6.91 -34.68 -10.05
C MET A 1 6.09 -33.99 -11.13
N THR A 2 5.02 -33.32 -10.74
CA THR A 2 4.14 -32.58 -11.66
C THR A 2 4.94 -31.40 -12.21
N GLU A 3 5.08 -31.33 -13.55
CA GLU A 3 5.58 -30.14 -14.24
C GLU A 3 4.71 -28.95 -13.83
N GLN A 4 5.21 -28.11 -12.93
CA GLN A 4 4.64 -26.79 -12.73
C GLN A 4 4.85 -26.02 -14.03
N THR A 5 3.76 -25.64 -14.68
CA THR A 5 3.77 -24.75 -15.84
C THR A 5 4.30 -23.38 -15.41
N VAL A 6 5.62 -23.20 -15.47
CA VAL A 6 6.27 -21.93 -15.16
C VAL A 6 5.83 -20.89 -16.20
N PRO A 7 5.30 -19.72 -15.79
CA PRO A 7 4.93 -18.66 -16.72
C PRO A 7 6.12 -18.27 -17.61
N ARG A 8 5.89 -18.04 -18.89
CA ARG A 8 6.97 -17.67 -19.82
C ARG A 8 7.39 -16.22 -19.59
N CYS A 9 8.65 -16.02 -19.22
CA CYS A 9 9.24 -14.69 -19.13
C CYS A 9 9.54 -14.13 -20.55
N THR A 10 9.18 -12.87 -20.80
CA THR A 10 9.39 -12.16 -22.08
C THR A 10 10.53 -11.12 -22.01
N CYS A 11 11.30 -11.11 -20.93
CA CYS A 11 12.34 -10.12 -20.68
C CYS A 11 13.62 -10.50 -21.44
N GLY A 12 13.75 -10.04 -22.69
CA GLY A 12 14.91 -10.36 -23.53
C GLY A 12 14.96 -9.73 -24.93
N GLY A 13 14.08 -8.77 -25.25
CA GLY A 13 14.00 -8.15 -26.58
C GLY A 13 15.00 -7.03 -26.85
N GLY A 14 16.27 -7.19 -26.45
CA GLY A 14 17.33 -6.22 -26.76
C GLY A 14 17.84 -6.37 -28.19
N ALA A 15 18.19 -5.26 -28.85
CA ALA A 15 18.84 -5.31 -30.16
C ALA A 15 20.23 -5.96 -30.04
N GLU A 16 20.44 -7.12 -30.68
CA GLU A 16 21.78 -7.70 -30.80
C GLU A 16 22.60 -6.85 -31.79
N PRO A 17 23.80 -6.37 -31.43
CA PRO A 17 24.66 -5.64 -32.36
C PRO A 17 25.16 -6.58 -33.47
N GLU A 18 24.96 -6.22 -34.74
CA GLU A 18 25.44 -7.00 -35.89
C GLU A 18 26.97 -7.19 -35.83
N GLY A 19 27.41 -8.45 -35.86
CA GLY A 19 28.83 -8.81 -35.85
C GLY A 19 29.55 -8.68 -34.49
N GLY A 20 28.84 -8.34 -33.40
CA GLY A 20 29.42 -8.20 -32.06
C GLY A 20 29.45 -9.49 -31.22
N THR A 21 30.26 -9.49 -30.15
CA THR A 21 30.23 -10.55 -29.12
C THR A 21 28.86 -10.60 -28.44
N LYS A 22 28.18 -11.74 -28.51
CA LYS A 22 26.95 -12.01 -27.76
C LYS A 22 27.28 -12.06 -26.26
N ARG A 23 26.64 -11.20 -25.46
CA ARG A 23 26.81 -11.12 -24.01
C ARG A 23 25.45 -11.23 -23.34
N ILE A 24 25.40 -11.91 -22.20
CA ILE A 24 24.24 -11.92 -21.30
C ILE A 24 24.67 -11.22 -20.01
N ILE A 25 23.84 -10.29 -19.53
CA ILE A 25 24.06 -9.55 -18.29
C ILE A 25 23.01 -10.03 -17.28
N PHE A 26 23.45 -10.48 -16.10
CA PHE A 26 22.56 -10.89 -15.02
C PHE A 26 22.26 -9.68 -14.12
N ALA A 27 21.03 -9.18 -14.21
CA ALA A 27 20.48 -8.11 -13.37
C ALA A 27 18.94 -8.17 -13.42
N GLY A 28 18.24 -7.30 -12.69
CA GLY A 28 16.82 -7.05 -12.90
C GLY A 28 16.57 -6.53 -14.31
N ALA A 29 16.33 -7.42 -15.27
CA ALA A 29 16.45 -7.11 -16.69
C ALA A 29 15.21 -6.45 -17.32
N SER A 30 14.07 -6.46 -16.64
CA SER A 30 12.79 -6.01 -17.22
C SER A 30 12.37 -4.66 -16.66
N LYS A 31 11.56 -3.90 -17.42
CA LYS A 31 10.91 -2.67 -16.90
C LYS A 31 10.27 -2.92 -15.54
N ALA A 32 9.46 -3.98 -15.45
CA ALA A 32 8.78 -4.33 -14.21
C ALA A 32 9.76 -4.75 -13.08
N GLY A 33 10.90 -5.36 -13.41
CA GLY A 33 11.96 -5.66 -12.45
C GLY A 33 12.69 -4.41 -11.95
N GLN A 34 12.88 -3.42 -12.82
CA GLN A 34 13.42 -2.11 -12.43
C GLN A 34 12.43 -1.32 -11.57
N LEU A 35 11.14 -1.32 -11.93
CA LEU A 35 10.07 -0.76 -11.11
C LEU A 35 9.99 -1.42 -9.73
N SER A 36 10.14 -2.75 -9.66
CA SER A 36 10.17 -3.46 -8.38
C SER A 36 11.33 -2.98 -7.50
N ASN A 37 12.51 -2.75 -8.09
CA ASN A 37 13.67 -2.23 -7.38
C ASN A 37 13.46 -0.77 -6.94
N GLU A 38 12.98 0.09 -7.84
CA GLU A 38 12.75 1.51 -7.53
C GLU A 38 11.69 1.68 -6.43
N ALA A 39 10.60 0.91 -6.50
CA ALA A 39 9.58 0.88 -5.46
C ALA A 39 10.16 0.43 -4.11
N ALA A 40 10.99 -0.62 -4.10
CA ALA A 40 11.62 -1.08 -2.86
C ALA A 40 12.61 -0.04 -2.28
N VAL A 41 13.30 0.74 -3.12
CA VAL A 41 14.14 1.87 -2.69
C VAL A 41 13.27 2.96 -2.07
N TRP A 42 12.14 3.30 -2.70
CA TRP A 42 11.22 4.32 -2.20
C TRP A 42 10.60 3.89 -0.86
N LEU A 43 10.08 2.66 -0.77
CA LEU A 43 9.59 2.06 0.47
C LEU A 43 10.64 2.12 1.60
N THR A 44 11.92 1.90 1.28
CA THR A 44 13.00 2.04 2.25
C THR A 44 13.20 3.47 2.72
N LYS A 45 13.10 4.45 1.82
CA LYS A 45 13.22 5.87 2.17
C LYS A 45 12.04 6.37 3.02
N GLU A 46 10.86 5.79 2.84
CA GLU A 46 9.65 6.13 3.62
C GLU A 46 9.55 5.41 4.97
N GLY A 47 10.46 4.46 5.24
CA GLY A 47 10.46 3.69 6.49
C GLY A 47 9.54 2.47 6.49
N TYR A 48 8.99 2.06 5.34
CA TYR A 48 8.18 0.83 5.22
C TYR A 48 8.95 -0.43 5.61
N GLY A 49 10.23 -0.48 5.25
CA GLY A 49 11.09 -1.63 5.50
C GLY A 49 12.45 -1.49 4.80
N ASN A 50 13.39 -2.37 5.10
CA ASN A 50 14.73 -2.28 4.53
C ASN A 50 14.88 -3.16 3.29
N ILE A 51 15.11 -2.56 2.12
CA ILE A 51 15.41 -3.32 0.91
C ILE A 51 16.64 -4.23 1.10
N ALA A 52 16.53 -5.47 0.62
CA ALA A 52 17.62 -6.43 0.60
C ALA A 52 17.80 -7.08 -0.77
N CYS A 53 19.03 -7.45 -1.09
CA CYS A 53 19.35 -8.03 -2.40
C CYS A 53 18.86 -9.49 -2.48
N THR A 54 17.98 -9.80 -3.44
CA THR A 54 17.51 -11.17 -3.72
C THR A 54 18.67 -12.12 -4.04
N ALA A 55 19.71 -11.64 -4.74
CA ALA A 55 20.91 -12.45 -5.00
C ALA A 55 21.66 -12.83 -3.72
N SER A 56 21.67 -11.95 -2.71
CA SER A 56 22.29 -12.26 -1.41
C SER A 56 21.55 -13.38 -0.67
N LEU A 57 20.22 -13.40 -0.77
CA LEU A 57 19.38 -14.47 -0.22
C LEU A 57 19.59 -15.79 -0.97
N ALA A 58 19.63 -15.74 -2.30
CA ALA A 58 19.87 -16.91 -3.15
C ALA A 58 21.20 -17.62 -2.84
N VAL A 59 22.24 -16.86 -2.46
CA VAL A 59 23.55 -17.42 -2.03
C VAL A 59 23.67 -17.56 -0.50
N SER A 60 22.60 -17.30 0.25
CA SER A 60 22.53 -17.57 1.69
C SER A 60 23.63 -16.90 2.51
N THR A 61 23.93 -15.62 2.25
CA THR A 61 24.97 -14.91 3.02
C THR A 61 24.63 -14.83 4.52
N PRO A 62 25.62 -14.81 5.44
CA PRO A 62 25.33 -14.73 6.87
C PRO A 62 24.55 -13.46 7.26
N SER A 63 24.83 -12.34 6.60
CA SER A 63 24.17 -11.06 6.87
C SER A 63 22.69 -11.06 6.49
N ILE A 64 22.31 -11.68 5.38
CA ILE A 64 20.90 -11.72 4.98
C ILE A 64 20.10 -12.71 5.84
N LYS A 65 20.70 -13.84 6.21
CA LYS A 65 20.04 -14.81 7.11
C LYS A 65 19.65 -14.17 8.43
N LYS A 66 20.60 -13.45 9.05
CA LYS A 66 20.35 -12.73 10.29
C LYS A 66 19.22 -11.70 10.13
N LYS A 67 19.24 -10.90 9.05
CA LYS A 67 18.19 -9.92 8.78
C LYS A 67 16.81 -10.55 8.63
N VAL A 68 16.72 -11.67 7.93
CA VAL A 68 15.45 -12.40 7.75
C VAL A 68 14.98 -13.00 9.08
N GLU A 69 15.88 -13.57 9.89
CA GLU A 69 15.55 -14.15 11.20
C GLU A 69 15.03 -13.10 12.20
N GLU A 70 15.51 -11.86 12.10
CA GLU A 70 15.12 -10.73 12.95
C GLU A 70 13.92 -9.93 12.40
N ALA A 71 13.46 -10.23 11.18
CA ALA A 71 12.36 -9.50 10.55
C ALA A 71 11.01 -9.98 11.06
N ASP A 72 10.12 -9.03 11.40
CA ASP A 72 8.73 -9.33 11.74
C ASP A 72 7.91 -9.70 10.49
N GLU A 73 8.23 -9.12 9.33
CA GLU A 73 7.56 -9.35 8.05
C GLU A 73 8.56 -9.44 6.86
N VAL A 74 8.25 -10.29 5.89
CA VAL A 74 8.96 -10.48 4.62
C VAL A 74 8.05 -10.11 3.46
N VAL A 75 8.35 -8.98 2.81
CA VAL A 75 7.63 -8.47 1.64
C VAL A 75 8.38 -8.79 0.36
N VAL A 76 7.69 -9.36 -0.62
CA VAL A 76 8.22 -9.69 -1.94
C VAL A 76 7.55 -8.84 -3.01
N ILE A 77 8.36 -8.11 -3.77
CA ILE A 77 7.92 -7.35 -4.95
C ILE A 77 8.50 -8.02 -6.20
N ASP A 78 7.65 -8.74 -6.92
CA ASP A 78 7.99 -9.40 -8.17
C ASP A 78 7.50 -8.58 -9.36
N GLY A 79 8.39 -8.38 -10.35
CA GLY A 79 8.00 -7.67 -11.56
C GLY A 79 6.95 -8.41 -12.40
N CYS A 80 6.77 -9.72 -12.24
CA CYS A 80 5.80 -10.49 -13.02
C CYS A 80 5.44 -11.84 -12.41
N PRO A 81 4.43 -12.55 -12.94
CA PRO A 81 3.92 -13.80 -12.34
C PRO A 81 4.91 -14.96 -12.36
N VAL A 82 6.05 -14.83 -13.05
CA VAL A 82 7.15 -15.79 -12.95
C VAL A 82 7.61 -15.91 -11.49
N GLY A 83 7.53 -14.84 -10.70
CA GLY A 83 7.79 -14.90 -9.27
C GLY A 83 9.24 -15.25 -8.95
N CYS A 84 10.22 -14.60 -9.60
CA CYS A 84 11.63 -14.94 -9.43
C CYS A 84 12.09 -14.64 -8.00
N ALA A 85 11.69 -13.51 -7.43
CA ALA A 85 12.03 -13.14 -6.06
C ALA A 85 11.33 -14.08 -5.07
N ARG A 86 10.02 -14.30 -5.23
CA ARG A 86 9.24 -15.26 -4.43
C ARG A 86 9.86 -16.65 -4.40
N GLN A 87 10.19 -17.21 -5.58
CA GLN A 87 10.82 -18.53 -5.66
C GLN A 87 12.18 -18.58 -4.95
N ILE A 88 12.95 -17.49 -4.91
CA ILE A 88 14.21 -17.42 -4.16
C ILE A 88 13.93 -17.43 -2.65
N VAL A 89 12.94 -16.65 -2.20
CA VAL A 89 12.51 -16.57 -0.79
C VAL A 89 11.99 -17.92 -0.31
N GLU A 90 11.11 -18.57 -1.07
CA GLU A 90 10.57 -19.91 -0.78
C GLU A 90 11.68 -20.97 -0.71
N ARG A 91 12.65 -20.93 -1.63
CA ARG A 91 13.80 -21.86 -1.62
C ARG A 91 14.72 -21.67 -0.42
N ALA A 92 14.72 -20.47 0.17
CA ALA A 92 15.40 -20.21 1.43
C ALA A 92 14.59 -20.68 2.66
N GLY A 93 13.40 -21.28 2.45
CA GLY A 93 12.53 -21.79 3.51
C GLY A 93 11.68 -20.72 4.18
N ILE A 94 11.47 -19.58 3.51
CA ILE A 94 10.73 -18.43 4.03
C ILE A 94 9.40 -18.33 3.26
N ALA A 95 8.30 -18.16 3.98
CA ALA A 95 7.03 -17.78 3.40
C ALA A 95 6.93 -16.25 3.40
N PRO A 96 6.67 -15.59 2.25
CA PRO A 96 6.40 -14.15 2.24
C PRO A 96 5.11 -13.82 2.98
N ASP A 97 5.12 -12.76 3.78
CA ASP A 97 3.92 -12.22 4.43
C ASP A 97 3.09 -11.37 3.46
N GLN A 98 3.75 -10.77 2.47
CA GLN A 98 3.12 -10.01 1.39
C GLN A 98 3.80 -10.27 0.05
N GLU A 99 2.98 -10.51 -0.98
CA GLU A 99 3.42 -10.72 -2.36
C GLU A 99 2.78 -9.71 -3.32
N ILE A 100 3.60 -8.83 -3.88
CA ILE A 100 3.17 -7.84 -4.86
C ILE A 100 3.70 -8.25 -6.23
N VAL A 101 2.82 -8.34 -7.21
CA VAL A 101 3.20 -8.56 -8.61
C VAL A 101 2.93 -7.30 -9.41
N VAL A 102 3.98 -6.60 -9.85
CA VAL A 102 3.88 -5.30 -10.54
C VAL A 102 2.90 -5.34 -11.72
N THR A 103 2.97 -6.38 -12.56
CA THR A 103 2.06 -6.53 -13.70
C THR A 103 0.61 -6.85 -13.32
N ALA A 104 0.36 -7.33 -12.10
CA ALA A 104 -1.01 -7.54 -11.61
C ALA A 104 -1.68 -6.21 -11.20
N LEU A 105 -0.89 -5.13 -11.04
CA LEU A 105 -1.38 -3.77 -10.80
C LEU A 105 -1.72 -3.02 -12.10
N GLY A 106 -1.78 -3.71 -13.24
CA GLY A 106 -2.08 -3.11 -14.55
C GLY A 106 -0.87 -2.53 -15.28
N ILE A 107 0.33 -2.60 -14.70
CA ILE A 107 1.55 -2.07 -15.31
C ILE A 107 2.07 -3.04 -16.39
N GLU A 108 2.08 -2.58 -17.65
CA GLU A 108 2.49 -3.41 -18.77
C GLU A 108 3.99 -3.69 -18.82
N LYS A 109 4.34 -4.88 -19.33
CA LYS A 109 5.74 -5.22 -19.65
C LYS A 109 6.18 -4.46 -20.89
N GLY A 110 6.80 -3.30 -20.69
CA GLY A 110 7.53 -2.58 -21.72
C GLY A 110 8.94 -3.14 -21.98
N GLY A 111 9.42 -2.99 -23.22
CA GLY A 111 10.84 -3.19 -23.56
C GLY A 111 11.71 -1.96 -23.28
N SER A 112 11.10 -0.79 -23.02
CA SER A 112 11.81 0.39 -22.54
C SER A 112 12.21 0.24 -21.08
N LEU A 113 13.28 0.93 -20.69
CA LEU A 113 13.71 1.05 -19.29
C LEU A 113 13.29 2.39 -18.68
N ASP A 114 12.42 3.13 -19.35
CA ASP A 114 11.84 4.36 -18.84
C ASP A 114 10.86 3.99 -17.72
N LEU A 115 11.20 4.39 -16.50
CA LEU A 115 10.37 4.20 -15.32
C LEU A 115 9.54 5.46 -15.13
N SER A 116 8.21 5.33 -15.10
CA SER A 116 7.35 6.43 -14.72
C SER A 116 7.26 6.48 -13.19
N GLU A 117 7.31 7.68 -12.62
CA GLU A 117 7.15 7.87 -11.18
C GLU A 117 5.77 7.39 -10.70
N GLU A 118 4.74 7.57 -11.53
CA GLU A 118 3.38 7.04 -11.31
C GLU A 118 3.33 5.50 -11.23
N ASP A 119 4.05 4.78 -12.10
CA ASP A 119 4.13 3.31 -12.03
C ASP A 119 4.82 2.89 -10.72
N VAL A 120 5.84 3.64 -10.27
CA VAL A 120 6.52 3.33 -9.01
C VAL A 120 5.60 3.60 -7.83
N GLU A 121 4.94 4.76 -7.79
CA GLU A 121 3.99 5.13 -6.74
C GLU A 121 2.84 4.13 -6.64
N THR A 122 2.35 3.60 -7.77
CA THR A 122 1.34 2.53 -7.80
C THR A 122 1.82 1.27 -7.05
N VAL A 123 3.08 0.86 -7.24
CA VAL A 123 3.66 -0.30 -6.55
C VAL A 123 3.89 0.00 -5.06
N VAL A 124 4.33 1.22 -4.73
CA VAL A 124 4.56 1.67 -3.35
C VAL A 124 3.24 1.73 -2.58
N SER A 125 2.19 2.33 -3.15
CA SER A 125 0.83 2.36 -2.57
C SER A 125 0.29 0.95 -2.34
N ALA A 126 0.46 0.03 -3.30
CA ALA A 126 0.04 -1.36 -3.14
C ALA A 126 0.70 -2.05 -1.92
N ALA A 127 1.95 -1.70 -1.59
CA ALA A 127 2.61 -2.23 -0.40
C ALA A 127 1.95 -1.71 0.88
N TRP A 128 1.77 -0.39 0.98
CA TRP A 128 1.14 0.29 2.11
C TRP A 128 -0.33 -0.13 2.33
N GLU A 129 -1.08 -0.35 1.25
CA GLU A 129 -2.46 -0.85 1.28
C GLU A 129 -2.56 -2.32 1.72
N GLY A 130 -1.44 -3.03 1.86
CA GLY A 130 -1.44 -4.44 2.22
C GLY A 130 -1.90 -5.38 1.09
N LYS A 131 -1.91 -4.93 -0.17
CA LYS A 131 -2.26 -5.79 -1.31
C LYS A 131 -1.34 -7.00 -1.36
N GLY A 132 -1.93 -8.19 -1.50
CA GLY A 132 -1.19 -9.44 -1.60
C GLY A 132 -0.66 -9.97 -0.27
N ARG A 133 -1.12 -9.46 0.88
CA ARG A 133 -0.87 -10.08 2.19
C ARG A 133 -1.57 -11.43 2.28
N ALA A 134 -0.92 -12.41 2.89
CA ALA A 134 -1.54 -13.70 3.18
C ALA A 134 -2.69 -13.50 4.19
N GLU A 135 -3.89 -13.97 3.87
CA GLU A 135 -5.00 -13.99 4.84
C GLU A 135 -4.72 -15.09 5.88
N GLU A 136 -4.28 -14.72 7.08
CA GLU A 136 -4.52 -15.49 8.31
C GLU A 136 -4.31 -14.63 9.58
N GLU A 137 -4.93 -15.08 10.67
CA GLU A 137 -5.52 -14.31 11.75
C GLU A 137 -4.59 -13.37 12.55
N ASN A 138 -5.22 -12.30 13.02
CA ASN A 138 -4.78 -11.27 13.96
C ASN A 138 -4.09 -11.82 15.23
N GLU A 139 -2.85 -12.29 15.11
CA GLU A 139 -1.94 -12.47 16.24
C GLU A 139 -0.66 -11.67 15.98
N ARG A 140 -0.75 -10.36 16.29
CA ARG A 140 0.43 -9.53 16.56
C ARG A 140 1.31 -10.28 17.57
N ARG A 141 2.45 -10.82 17.11
CA ARG A 141 3.46 -11.35 18.03
C ARG A 141 3.92 -10.20 18.92
N PRO A 142 3.97 -10.37 20.26
CA PRO A 142 4.35 -9.27 21.15
C PRO A 142 5.81 -8.93 20.91
N SER A 143 6.08 -7.67 20.59
CA SER A 143 7.41 -7.12 20.50
C SER A 143 8.12 -7.25 21.85
N GLY A 144 9.04 -8.20 21.92
CA GLY A 144 9.94 -8.36 23.06
C GLY A 144 10.95 -7.23 23.07
N GLY A 145 10.73 -6.22 23.90
CA GLY A 145 11.68 -5.14 24.10
C GLY A 145 12.99 -5.58 24.76
N CYS A 146 14.11 -5.04 24.28
CA CYS A 146 15.21 -4.59 25.14
C CYS A 146 16.08 -3.58 24.37
N GLY A 147 16.38 -2.45 25.02
CA GLY A 147 16.98 -1.27 24.41
C GLY A 147 18.49 -1.36 24.15
N CYS A 148 18.90 -0.67 23.07
CA CYS A 148 20.11 0.13 22.98
C CYS A 148 20.01 0.98 21.70
N GLY A 149 20.34 2.27 21.81
CA GLY A 149 20.10 3.27 20.76
C GLY A 149 20.71 2.92 19.40
N CYS A 150 19.82 2.65 18.44
CA CYS A 150 20.00 2.65 16.99
C CYS A 150 18.60 2.98 16.44
N GLY A 151 18.47 3.85 15.43
CA GLY A 151 17.18 4.36 14.91
C GLY A 151 16.09 3.28 14.88
N GLY A 152 15.03 3.51 15.66
CA GLY A 152 13.87 2.64 15.72
C GLY A 152 13.10 2.65 14.39
N PRO A 153 12.16 1.70 14.21
CA PRO A 153 11.22 1.80 13.11
C PRO A 153 10.52 3.16 13.22
N THR A 154 10.56 3.93 12.14
CA THR A 154 9.74 5.13 11.98
C THR A 154 8.30 4.65 12.09
N ASP A 155 7.59 5.02 13.15
CA ASP A 155 6.17 4.72 13.24
C ASP A 155 5.47 5.36 12.02
N ILE A 156 4.44 4.73 11.48
CA ILE A 156 3.77 5.19 10.26
C ILE A 156 2.29 5.40 10.54
N LEU A 157 1.77 6.53 10.06
CA LEU A 157 0.35 6.78 9.92
C LEU A 157 -0.04 6.74 8.43
N VAL A 158 -0.70 5.66 8.01
CA VAL A 158 -1.37 5.55 6.72
C VAL A 158 -2.82 5.99 6.88
N VAL A 159 -3.19 7.08 6.21
CA VAL A 159 -4.58 7.57 6.14
C VAL A 159 -5.14 7.21 4.78
N GLU A 160 -6.03 6.22 4.74
CA GLU A 160 -6.71 5.78 3.52
C GLU A 160 -8.10 6.42 3.44
N TRP A 161 -8.41 7.10 2.33
CA TRP A 161 -9.73 7.63 2.05
C TRP A 161 -10.37 6.87 0.88
N ARG A 162 -11.52 6.22 1.13
CA ARG A 162 -12.27 5.47 0.13
C ARG A 162 -13.51 6.23 -0.31
N HIS A 163 -13.69 6.34 -1.63
CA HIS A 163 -14.81 7.08 -2.20
C HIS A 163 -15.26 6.52 -3.56
N ILE A 164 -16.54 6.72 -3.88
CA ILE A 164 -17.04 6.57 -5.25
C ILE A 164 -16.49 7.70 -6.13
N GLY A 165 -16.37 7.46 -7.44
CA GLY A 165 -15.83 8.43 -8.39
C GLY A 165 -14.37 8.15 -8.67
N ARG A 166 -13.80 8.84 -9.66
CA ARG A 166 -12.44 8.50 -10.14
C ARG A 166 -11.34 9.11 -9.29
N ASP A 167 -11.60 10.29 -8.73
CA ASP A 167 -10.67 11.08 -7.94
C ASP A 167 -11.47 12.16 -7.16
N ILE A 168 -10.79 12.92 -6.31
CA ILE A 168 -11.35 14.00 -5.50
C ILE A 168 -12.08 15.09 -6.30
N GLU A 169 -11.73 15.33 -7.57
CA GLU A 169 -12.42 16.30 -8.43
C GLU A 169 -13.64 15.67 -9.12
N HIS A 170 -13.66 14.36 -9.28
CA HIS A 170 -14.70 13.59 -9.97
C HIS A 170 -15.43 12.62 -9.02
N THR A 171 -15.75 13.09 -7.81
CA THR A 171 -16.56 12.39 -6.82
C THR A 171 -17.84 13.18 -6.46
N CYS A 172 -18.68 12.63 -5.59
CA CYS A 172 -19.85 13.33 -5.08
C CYS A 172 -19.43 14.43 -4.08
N GLU A 173 -20.25 15.45 -3.91
CA GLU A 173 -19.96 16.60 -3.05
C GLU A 173 -19.53 16.20 -1.63
N ARG A 174 -20.26 15.28 -0.98
CA ARG A 174 -19.96 14.78 0.38
C ARG A 174 -18.59 14.11 0.49
N CYS A 175 -18.28 13.27 -0.49
CA CYS A 175 -16.98 12.61 -0.58
C CYS A 175 -15.89 13.65 -0.82
N GLY A 176 -16.07 14.57 -1.78
CA GLY A 176 -15.09 15.61 -2.09
C GLY A 176 -14.78 16.54 -0.92
N GLU A 177 -15.79 16.91 -0.12
CA GLU A 177 -15.59 17.66 1.13
C GLU A 177 -14.74 16.89 2.14
N THR A 178 -15.01 15.59 2.30
CA THR A 178 -14.27 14.72 3.21
C THR A 178 -12.83 14.49 2.74
N GLY A 179 -12.62 14.26 1.44
CA GLY A 179 -11.28 14.12 0.86
C GLY A 179 -10.44 15.37 1.08
N LYS A 180 -11.02 16.56 0.89
CA LYS A 180 -10.34 17.84 1.19
C LYS A 180 -10.00 17.95 2.67
N ALA A 181 -10.95 17.63 3.55
CA ALA A 181 -10.70 17.63 5.00
C ALA A 181 -9.57 16.66 5.39
N VAL A 182 -9.49 15.47 4.80
CA VAL A 182 -8.37 14.53 5.01
C VAL A 182 -7.05 15.15 4.61
N MET A 183 -6.96 15.70 3.39
CA MET A 183 -5.73 16.32 2.88
C MET A 183 -5.28 17.48 3.77
N ASP A 184 -6.21 18.38 4.12
CA ASP A 184 -5.94 19.57 4.94
C ASP A 184 -5.47 19.19 6.35
N VAL A 185 -6.11 18.19 6.98
CA VAL A 185 -5.72 17.70 8.32
C VAL A 185 -4.35 17.05 8.28
N VAL A 186 -4.10 16.19 7.29
CA VAL A 186 -2.81 15.50 7.15
C VAL A 186 -1.69 16.51 6.91
N GLU A 187 -1.89 17.52 6.07
CA GLU A 187 -0.90 18.58 5.86
C GLU A 187 -0.57 19.34 7.15
N GLN A 188 -1.57 19.55 8.01
CA GLN A 188 -1.38 20.24 9.30
C GLN A 188 -0.67 19.38 10.35
N ILE A 189 -0.99 18.09 10.47
CA ILE A 189 -0.39 17.22 11.49
C ILE A 189 0.96 16.63 11.06
N ARG A 190 1.22 16.53 9.75
CA ARG A 190 2.42 15.91 9.19
C ARG A 190 3.72 16.45 9.81
N PRO A 191 3.97 17.78 9.88
CA PRO A 191 5.22 18.28 10.43
C PRO A 191 5.44 17.89 11.89
N ILE A 192 4.35 17.84 12.67
CA ILE A 192 4.38 17.50 14.10
C ILE A 192 4.70 16.01 14.26
N LEU A 193 4.06 15.16 13.46
CA LEU A 193 4.29 13.73 13.47
C LEU A 193 5.71 13.39 12.98
N GLU A 194 6.20 14.06 11.93
CA GLU A 194 7.56 13.88 11.41
C GLU A 194 8.63 14.27 12.45
N GLU A 195 8.39 15.28 13.30
CA GLU A 195 9.27 15.64 14.43
C GLU A 195 9.36 14.53 15.48
N GLU A 196 8.27 13.80 15.69
CA GLU A 196 8.21 12.61 16.57
C GLU A 196 8.74 11.34 15.89
N GLY A 197 9.23 11.45 14.64
CA GLY A 197 9.72 10.32 13.87
C GLY A 197 8.60 9.43 13.34
N ILE A 198 7.42 10.01 13.08
CA ILE A 198 6.26 9.34 12.50
C ILE A 198 6.10 9.77 11.04
N THR A 199 6.21 8.85 10.09
CA THR A 199 5.95 9.12 8.67
C THR A 199 4.44 9.12 8.41
N VAL A 200 3.92 10.11 7.68
CA VAL A 200 2.50 10.18 7.33
C VAL A 200 2.29 9.97 5.83
N ARG A 201 1.41 9.04 5.45
CA ARG A 201 1.04 8.75 4.06
C ARG A 201 -0.46 8.85 3.87
N VAL A 202 -0.89 9.46 2.76
CA VAL A 202 -2.31 9.49 2.36
C VAL A 202 -2.49 8.58 1.16
N VAL A 203 -3.52 7.75 1.20
CA VAL A 203 -3.90 6.85 0.10
C VAL A 203 -5.33 7.18 -0.32
N GLU A 204 -5.52 7.56 -1.57
CA GLU A 204 -6.85 7.76 -2.17
C GLU A 204 -7.26 6.48 -2.89
N THR A 205 -8.40 5.89 -2.50
CA THR A 205 -8.88 4.63 -3.06
C THR A 205 -10.28 4.79 -3.66
N PRO A 206 -10.35 4.96 -5.00
CA PRO A 206 -11.59 4.88 -5.75
C PRO A 206 -12.23 3.49 -5.60
N ILE A 207 -13.52 3.43 -5.25
CA ILE A 207 -14.30 2.19 -5.18
C ILE A 207 -15.33 2.11 -6.30
N GLU A 208 -15.71 0.87 -6.66
CA GLU A 208 -16.75 0.64 -7.67
C GLU A 208 -18.11 1.18 -7.22
N ASN A 209 -18.92 1.64 -8.17
CA ASN A 209 -20.26 2.19 -7.90
C ASN A 209 -21.18 1.22 -7.13
N ALA A 210 -20.99 -0.09 -7.31
CA ALA A 210 -21.75 -1.12 -6.60
C ALA A 210 -21.45 -1.17 -5.09
N ALA A 211 -20.27 -0.68 -4.68
CA ALA A 211 -19.80 -0.64 -3.29
C ALA A 211 -20.16 0.67 -2.59
N ILE A 212 -21.19 1.40 -3.03
CA ILE A 212 -21.61 2.69 -2.47
C ILE A 212 -21.76 2.76 -0.95
N LYS A 213 -22.06 1.62 -0.31
CA LYS A 213 -22.20 1.55 1.16
C LYS A 213 -20.85 1.69 1.89
N GLU A 214 -19.75 1.46 1.21
CA GLU A 214 -18.39 1.61 1.73
C GLU A 214 -17.86 3.04 1.55
N SER A 215 -18.40 3.79 0.57
CA SER A 215 -18.18 5.23 0.46
C SER A 215 -19.14 5.95 1.40
N ASN A 216 -18.73 6.93 2.19
CA ASN A 216 -17.47 7.65 2.31
C ASN A 216 -16.74 7.20 3.60
N SER A 217 -15.59 6.54 3.49
CA SER A 217 -14.87 5.99 4.66
C SER A 217 -13.42 6.45 4.73
N ILE A 218 -12.92 6.61 5.96
CA ILE A 218 -11.52 6.93 6.24
C ILE A 218 -10.98 5.81 7.15
N LEU A 219 -9.82 5.29 6.82
CA LEU A 219 -9.11 4.29 7.63
C LEU A 219 -7.76 4.87 8.05
N PHE A 220 -7.35 4.57 9.29
CA PHE A 220 -6.04 4.89 9.82
C PHE A 220 -5.32 3.60 10.15
N ASN A 221 -4.21 3.31 9.47
CA ASN A 221 -3.48 2.04 9.58
C ASN A 221 -4.40 0.81 9.39
N GLY A 222 -5.34 0.92 8.45
CA GLY A 222 -6.34 -0.12 8.15
C GLY A 222 -7.51 -0.20 9.12
N MET A 223 -7.56 0.62 10.18
CA MET A 223 -8.69 0.68 11.11
C MET A 223 -9.69 1.77 10.70
N PRO A 224 -10.98 1.46 10.54
CA PRO A 224 -12.01 2.46 10.25
C PRO A 224 -12.10 3.55 11.32
N LEU A 225 -12.42 4.78 10.90
CA LEU A 225 -12.57 5.94 11.79
C LEU A 225 -13.55 5.68 12.95
N GLU A 226 -14.67 5.02 12.68
CA GLU A 226 -15.70 4.66 13.66
C GLU A 226 -15.20 3.71 14.74
N ASP A 227 -14.22 2.86 14.44
CA ASP A 227 -13.66 1.90 15.39
C ASP A 227 -12.65 2.59 16.33
N LEU A 228 -12.09 3.73 15.91
CA LEU A 228 -11.15 4.54 16.70
C LEU A 228 -11.87 5.48 17.68
N ILE A 229 -13.07 5.94 17.31
CA ILE A 229 -13.85 6.90 18.10
C ILE A 229 -15.02 6.19 18.79
N GLU A 230 -14.85 5.94 20.09
CA GLU A 230 -15.88 5.30 20.91
C GLU A 230 -17.22 6.06 20.86
N GLY A 231 -18.30 5.33 20.60
CA GLY A 231 -19.66 5.88 20.49
C GLY A 231 -20.02 6.42 19.11
N MET A 232 -19.15 6.24 18.10
CA MET A 232 -19.50 6.50 16.71
C MET A 232 -20.22 5.31 16.09
N GLU A 233 -21.31 5.57 15.35
CA GLU A 233 -22.07 4.54 14.66
C GLU A 233 -22.19 4.86 13.16
N VAL A 234 -22.09 3.83 12.32
CA VAL A 234 -22.27 3.95 10.88
C VAL A 234 -23.75 3.85 10.53
N THR A 235 -24.24 4.82 9.77
CA THR A 235 -25.60 4.85 9.23
C THR A 235 -25.58 5.06 7.72
N THR A 236 -26.75 5.06 7.09
CA THR A 236 -26.91 5.31 5.67
C THR A 236 -27.93 6.41 5.42
N THR A 237 -27.60 7.36 4.54
CA THR A 237 -28.52 8.42 4.13
C THR A 237 -28.65 8.48 2.60
N PRO A 238 -29.83 8.86 2.07
CA PRO A 238 -30.00 9.07 0.64
C PRO A 238 -28.99 10.09 0.10
N CYS A 239 -28.38 9.82 -1.04
CA CYS A 239 -27.41 10.72 -1.65
C CYS A 239 -27.74 10.99 -3.12
N ALA A 240 -28.31 12.15 -3.40
CA ALA A 240 -28.67 12.57 -4.75
C ALA A 240 -27.44 12.65 -5.68
N SER A 241 -26.29 13.10 -5.17
CA SER A 241 -25.06 13.21 -5.95
C SER A 241 -24.51 11.82 -6.34
N CYS A 242 -24.56 10.85 -5.42
CA CYS A 242 -24.22 9.46 -5.76
C CYS A 242 -25.24 8.84 -6.69
N ALA A 243 -26.53 9.14 -6.57
CA ALA A 243 -27.55 8.67 -7.52
C ALA A 243 -27.23 9.10 -8.96
N CYS A 244 -26.77 10.34 -9.15
CA CYS A 244 -26.33 10.83 -10.46
C CYS A 244 -25.05 10.13 -10.97
N ILE A 245 -24.06 9.89 -10.10
CA ILE A 245 -22.79 9.27 -10.49
C ILE A 245 -22.95 7.78 -10.80
N THR A 246 -23.76 7.09 -10.00
CA THR A 246 -23.97 5.64 -10.10
C THR A 246 -25.08 5.26 -11.07
N GLY A 247 -25.99 6.18 -11.38
CA GLY A 247 -27.21 5.92 -12.14
C GLY A 247 -28.28 5.16 -11.36
N GLN A 248 -28.21 5.18 -10.02
CA GLN A 248 -29.15 4.48 -9.12
C GLN A 248 -30.03 5.50 -8.38
N ASP A 249 -31.32 5.54 -8.71
CA ASP A 249 -32.27 6.52 -8.17
C ASP A 249 -32.49 6.40 -6.64
N ASP A 250 -32.12 5.28 -6.03
CA ASP A 250 -32.24 4.98 -4.61
C ASP A 250 -30.88 4.90 -3.87
N ALA A 251 -29.83 5.51 -4.42
CA ALA A 251 -28.50 5.53 -3.83
C ALA A 251 -28.51 6.00 -2.36
N ALA A 252 -28.18 5.09 -1.45
CA ALA A 252 -27.98 5.36 -0.03
C ALA A 252 -26.49 5.23 0.31
N CYS A 253 -25.89 6.35 0.72
CA CYS A 253 -24.47 6.50 0.99
C CYS A 253 -24.21 6.46 2.50
N ARG A 254 -23.01 6.00 2.89
CA ARG A 254 -22.57 5.94 4.28
C ARG A 254 -22.51 7.32 4.92
N ALA A 255 -22.98 7.42 6.16
CA ALA A 255 -22.82 8.57 7.05
C ALA A 255 -22.42 8.05 8.45
N VAL A 256 -21.91 8.92 9.31
CA VAL A 256 -21.60 8.55 10.70
C VAL A 256 -22.45 9.37 11.66
N GLU A 257 -22.89 8.75 12.75
CA GLU A 257 -23.52 9.44 13.88
C GLU A 257 -22.56 9.44 15.06
N TYR A 258 -22.37 10.61 15.66
CA TYR A 258 -21.48 10.79 16.80
C TYR A 258 -21.98 11.96 17.66
N ASP A 259 -21.99 11.78 18.99
CA ASP A 259 -22.46 12.77 19.97
C ASP A 259 -23.87 13.33 19.67
N GLY A 260 -24.75 12.49 19.11
CA GLY A 260 -26.13 12.88 18.75
C GLY A 260 -26.25 13.71 17.47
N GLU A 261 -25.15 13.98 16.78
CA GLU A 261 -25.12 14.62 15.47
C GLU A 261 -24.85 13.60 14.35
N ARG A 262 -25.30 13.92 13.13
CA ARG A 262 -25.08 13.10 11.94
C ARG A 262 -24.17 13.83 10.96
N TYR A 263 -23.14 13.14 10.51
CA TYR A 263 -22.14 13.65 9.58
C TYR A 263 -22.19 12.87 8.26
N GLU A 264 -22.62 13.58 7.22
CA GLU A 264 -22.63 13.09 5.84
C GLU A 264 -21.30 13.31 5.11
N SER A 265 -20.57 14.33 5.57
CA SER A 265 -19.18 14.65 5.27
C SER A 265 -18.42 14.65 6.61
N ILE A 266 -17.23 14.04 6.66
CA ILE A 266 -16.50 13.90 7.93
C ILE A 266 -15.72 15.19 8.21
N PRO A 267 -15.95 15.85 9.36
CA PRO A 267 -15.29 17.12 9.68
C PRO A 267 -13.82 16.93 10.11
N PRO A 268 -12.94 17.93 9.88
CA PRO A 268 -11.52 17.88 10.19
C PRO A 268 -11.19 17.44 11.63
N GLU A 269 -11.99 17.86 12.61
CA GLU A 269 -11.75 17.58 14.03
C GLU A 269 -11.85 16.08 14.35
N LEU A 270 -12.80 15.37 13.72
CA LEU A 270 -12.95 13.92 13.90
C LEU A 270 -11.82 13.15 13.19
N ILE A 271 -11.35 13.65 12.05
CA ILE A 271 -10.21 13.07 11.32
C ILE A 271 -8.93 13.19 12.15
N ALA A 272 -8.64 14.38 12.68
CA ALA A 272 -7.47 14.62 13.51
C ALA A 272 -7.48 13.75 14.78
N ARG A 273 -8.65 13.65 15.42
CA ARG A 273 -8.85 12.79 16.60
C ARG A 273 -8.59 11.32 16.30
N ALA A 274 -9.14 10.79 15.22
CA ALA A 274 -8.92 9.42 14.82
C ALA A 274 -7.45 9.14 14.47
N ALA A 275 -6.76 10.08 13.82
CA ALA A 275 -5.33 10.00 13.55
C ALA A 275 -4.50 9.85 14.83
N LEU A 276 -4.76 10.70 15.85
CA LEU A 276 -4.04 10.64 17.12
C LEU A 276 -4.32 9.35 17.89
N ARG A 277 -5.58 8.88 17.89
CA ARG A 277 -5.93 7.60 18.50
C ARG A 277 -5.31 6.40 17.81
N ALA A 278 -5.22 6.42 16.48
CA ALA A 278 -4.55 5.35 15.71
C ALA A 278 -3.06 5.22 16.07
N LEU A 279 -2.44 6.31 16.53
CA LEU A 279 -1.06 6.37 17.02
C LEU A 279 -0.94 6.14 18.53
N GLY A 280 -2.05 6.00 19.26
CA GLY A 280 -2.05 5.86 20.73
C GLY A 280 -1.61 7.13 21.47
N LEU A 281 -1.76 8.30 20.84
CA LEU A 281 -1.35 9.61 21.39
C LEU A 281 -2.50 10.35 22.11
N GLU A 282 -3.72 9.80 22.09
CA GLU A 282 -4.93 10.32 22.75
C GLU A 282 -5.69 9.24 23.51
#